data_AF-A0A350D2Z2-F1
#
_entry.id   AF-A0A350D2Z2-F1
#
_cell.length_a   1.000
_cell.length_b   1.000
_cell.length_c   1.000
_cell.angle_alpha   90.00
_cell.angle_beta   90.00
_cell.angle_gamma   90.00
#
_symmetry.space_group_name_H-M   'P 1'
#
loop_
_entity.id
_entity.type
_entity.pdbx_description
1 polymer ?
#
loop_
_entity_poly.entity_id
_entity_poly.type
_entity_poly.pdbx_seq_one_letter_code
_entity_poly.pdbx_strand_id
1 'polypeptide(L)'
;MTAIAVKGGWLLLLPSLLFYFLLKQPPILGILALIGTAGIVFFSSSSRNIFARFFSGLYALYGITSYFSDTLSYSRLLALGLSTGVIAMVVNSLVQIAWGFPIVGWIIGILIFAGGHLFNLAIGLLGGFVHSMRLQFVEFFGRFYEAGGKPFQPVKLVNKYIEFIR
;
A
#
# COMPACT_ATOMS: atom_id res chain seq x y z
N MET A 1 6.36 -13.93 23.00
CA MET A 1 7.05 -14.78 22.01
C MET A 1 6.15 -15.28 20.89
N THR A 2 4.93 -15.74 21.17
CA THR A 2 3.98 -16.28 20.16
C THR A 2 3.62 -15.27 19.06
N ALA A 3 3.37 -14.00 19.40
CA ALA A 3 3.07 -12.95 18.42
C ALA A 3 4.23 -12.66 17.44
N ILE A 4 5.47 -12.75 17.91
CA ILE A 4 6.67 -12.58 17.08
C ILE A 4 6.84 -13.77 16.13
N ALA A 5 6.59 -14.98 16.61
CA ALA A 5 6.64 -16.19 15.78
C ALA A 5 5.57 -16.20 14.68
N VAL A 6 4.35 -15.73 14.99
CA VAL A 6 3.26 -15.63 14.01
C VAL A 6 3.53 -14.52 13.00
N LYS A 7 3.84 -13.29 13.44
CA LYS A 7 4.16 -12.17 12.52
C LYS A 7 5.42 -12.44 11.69
N GLY A 8 6.43 -13.08 12.30
CA GLY A 8 7.64 -13.53 11.62
C GLY A 8 7.39 -14.65 10.60
N GLY A 9 6.47 -15.59 10.91
CA GLY A 9 6.02 -16.62 9.99
C GLY A 9 5.34 -16.05 8.76
N TRP A 10 4.49 -15.02 8.91
CA TRP A 10 3.87 -14.31 7.80
C TRP A 10 4.88 -13.57 6.91
N LEU A 11 5.86 -12.92 7.54
CA LEU A 11 6.97 -12.22 6.86
C LEU A 11 7.88 -13.18 6.08
N LEU A 12 8.02 -14.43 6.50
CA LEU A 12 8.77 -15.45 5.78
C LEU A 12 7.93 -16.15 4.69
N LEU A 13 6.66 -16.45 4.98
CA LEU A 13 5.77 -17.18 4.07
C LEU A 13 5.45 -16.37 2.82
N LEU A 14 5.00 -15.12 2.96
CA LEU A 14 4.48 -14.33 1.84
C LEU A 14 5.54 -14.03 0.77
N PRO A 15 6.77 -13.57 1.10
CA PRO A 15 7.82 -13.37 0.11
C PRO A 15 8.29 -14.70 -0.49
N SER A 16 8.45 -15.74 0.32
CA SER A 16 8.92 -17.06 -0.15
C SER A 16 7.94 -17.71 -1.13
N LEU A 17 6.63 -17.57 -0.90
CA LEU A 17 5.59 -18.07 -1.80
C LEU A 17 5.55 -17.29 -3.12
N LEU A 18 5.67 -15.96 -3.06
CA LEU A 18 5.71 -15.10 -4.24
C LEU A 18 6.95 -15.40 -5.11
N PHE A 19 8.14 -15.46 -4.50
CA PHE A 19 9.39 -15.77 -5.20
C PHE A 19 9.41 -17.21 -5.74
N TYR A 20 8.80 -18.18 -5.03
CA TYR A 20 8.66 -19.55 -5.54
C TYR A 20 7.79 -19.61 -6.80
N PHE A 21 6.65 -18.90 -6.81
CA PHE A 21 5.76 -18.84 -7.97
C PHE A 21 6.41 -18.12 -9.17
N LEU A 22 7.19 -17.07 -8.91
CA LEU A 22 7.81 -16.22 -9.93
C LEU A 22 9.09 -16.82 -10.53
N LEU A 23 9.95 -17.44 -9.70
CA LEU A 23 11.25 -17.97 -10.14
C LEU A 23 11.22 -19.46 -10.51
N LYS A 24 10.19 -20.23 -10.09
CA LYS A 24 10.01 -21.67 -10.37
C LYS A 24 11.25 -22.59 -10.16
N GLN A 25 12.35 -22.13 -9.58
CA GLN A 25 13.66 -22.80 -9.66
C GLN A 25 14.62 -22.39 -8.52
N PRO A 26 14.18 -22.43 -7.24
CA PRO A 26 14.95 -23.28 -6.32
C PRO A 26 14.10 -23.99 -5.22
N PRO A 27 14.42 -25.26 -4.89
CA PRO A 27 13.75 -26.03 -3.84
C PRO A 27 13.88 -25.40 -2.44
N ILE A 28 14.91 -24.57 -2.25
CA ILE A 28 15.19 -23.84 -1.00
C ILE A 28 14.06 -22.87 -0.64
N LEU A 29 13.45 -22.20 -1.63
CA LEU A 29 12.34 -21.27 -1.38
C LEU A 29 11.03 -22.01 -1.04
N GLY A 30 10.83 -23.19 -1.62
CA GLY A 30 9.70 -24.07 -1.25
C GLY A 30 9.83 -24.60 0.19
N ILE A 31 11.05 -25.00 0.59
CA ILE A 31 11.34 -25.45 1.96
C ILE A 31 11.15 -24.29 2.96
N LEU A 32 11.55 -23.08 2.60
CA LEU A 32 11.36 -21.90 3.46
C LEU A 32 9.88 -21.53 3.63
N ALA A 33 9.07 -21.66 2.58
CA ALA A 33 7.62 -21.49 2.64
C ALA A 33 6.94 -22.57 3.50
N LEU A 34 7.41 -23.82 3.43
CA LEU A 34 6.98 -24.94 4.29
C LEU A 34 7.34 -24.71 5.76
N ILE A 35 8.54 -24.21 6.05
CA ILE A 35 8.97 -23.85 7.41
C ILE A 35 8.13 -22.67 7.94
N GLY A 36 7.81 -21.68 7.10
CA GLY A 36 6.94 -20.57 7.46
C GLY A 36 5.50 -21.00 7.77
N THR A 37 4.92 -21.88 6.95
CA THR A 37 3.59 -22.47 7.19
C THR A 37 3.58 -23.36 8.43
N ALA A 38 4.59 -24.22 8.60
CA ALA A 38 4.73 -25.04 9.80
C ALA A 38 4.89 -24.18 11.07
N GLY A 39 5.69 -23.11 11.01
CA GLY A 39 5.85 -22.15 12.10
C GLY A 39 4.52 -21.49 12.49
N ILE A 40 3.70 -21.07 11.52
CA ILE A 40 2.37 -20.49 11.78
C ILE A 40 1.43 -21.55 12.37
N VAL A 41 1.32 -22.73 11.77
CA VAL A 41 0.40 -23.79 12.25
C VAL A 41 0.77 -24.26 13.65
N PHE A 42 2.06 -24.36 13.96
CA PHE A 42 2.51 -24.76 15.29
C PHE A 42 2.54 -23.62 16.30
N PHE A 43 2.76 -22.34 15.97
CA PHE A 43 2.82 -21.27 16.98
C PHE A 43 1.58 -20.36 17.06
N SER A 44 0.56 -20.55 16.21
CA SER A 44 -0.66 -19.72 16.17
C SER A 44 -1.55 -19.80 17.42
N SER A 45 -1.51 -20.89 18.21
CA SER A 45 -2.40 -21.04 19.37
C SER A 45 -1.72 -21.58 20.63
N SER A 46 -1.95 -20.89 21.75
CA SER A 46 -1.56 -21.29 23.11
C SER A 46 -2.65 -22.21 23.73
N SER A 47 -3.08 -23.25 23.01
CA SER A 47 -3.99 -24.27 23.56
C SER A 47 -3.28 -25.61 23.73
N ARG A 48 -3.67 -26.37 24.76
CA ARG A 48 -3.05 -27.67 25.10
C ARG A 48 -3.38 -28.81 24.12
N ASN A 49 -4.32 -28.64 23.18
CA ASN A 49 -4.79 -29.70 22.28
C ASN A 49 -4.23 -29.54 20.85
N ILE A 50 -3.49 -30.55 20.37
CA ILE A 50 -2.83 -30.60 19.06
C ILE A 50 -3.82 -30.46 17.88
N PHE A 51 -5.00 -31.10 17.95
CA PHE A 51 -6.02 -31.00 16.90
C PHE A 51 -6.65 -29.61 16.81
N ALA A 52 -6.96 -28.99 17.95
CA ALA A 52 -7.49 -27.62 17.99
C ALA A 52 -6.45 -26.61 17.48
N ARG A 53 -5.16 -26.85 17.79
CA ARG A 53 -4.04 -26.04 17.32
C ARG A 53 -3.85 -26.16 15.80
N PHE A 54 -3.94 -27.36 15.23
CA PHE A 54 -3.86 -27.57 13.77
C PHE A 54 -5.00 -26.88 13.00
N PHE A 55 -6.26 -27.04 13.44
CA PHE A 55 -7.40 -26.37 12.82
C PHE A 55 -7.35 -24.84 12.97
N SER A 56 -6.93 -24.34 14.14
CA SER A 56 -6.73 -22.90 14.34
C SER A 56 -5.58 -22.34 13.49
N GLY A 57 -4.54 -23.15 13.22
CA GLY A 57 -3.45 -22.83 12.33
C GLY A 57 -3.88 -22.74 10.87
N LEU A 58 -4.70 -23.68 10.41
CA LEU A 58 -5.35 -23.64 9.08
C LEU A 58 -6.28 -22.43 8.93
N TYR A 59 -7.06 -22.11 9.95
CA TYR A 59 -7.90 -20.92 9.94
C TYR A 59 -7.07 -19.62 9.88
N ALA A 60 -5.95 -19.56 10.61
CA ALA A 60 -5.02 -18.45 10.51
C ALA A 60 -4.47 -18.28 9.08
N LEU A 61 -4.18 -19.37 8.37
CA LEU A 61 -3.75 -19.31 6.96
C LEU A 61 -4.81 -18.72 6.02
N TYR A 62 -6.10 -18.73 6.38
CA TYR A 62 -7.14 -18.00 5.63
C TYR A 62 -6.88 -16.49 5.59
N GLY A 63 -6.09 -15.97 6.54
CA GLY A 63 -5.56 -14.61 6.52
C GLY A 63 -4.69 -14.29 5.31
N ILE A 64 -4.19 -15.29 4.55
CA ILE A 64 -3.44 -15.10 3.30
C ILE A 64 -4.25 -14.24 2.33
N THR A 65 -5.55 -14.52 2.18
CA THR A 65 -6.44 -13.75 1.29
C THR A 65 -6.50 -12.28 1.69
N SER A 66 -6.48 -11.98 2.99
CA SER A 66 -6.45 -10.60 3.49
C SER A 66 -5.12 -9.90 3.17
N TYR A 67 -3.98 -10.58 3.30
CA TYR A 67 -2.68 -10.02 2.90
C TYR A 67 -2.54 -9.83 1.39
N PHE A 68 -3.09 -10.75 0.59
CA PHE A 68 -3.15 -10.61 -0.87
C PHE A 68 -4.06 -9.45 -1.27
N SER A 69 -5.22 -9.28 -0.61
CA SER A 69 -6.12 -8.15 -0.84
C SER A 69 -5.43 -6.81 -0.55
N ASP A 70 -4.68 -6.72 0.54
CA ASP A 70 -3.91 -5.51 0.87
C ASP A 70 -2.83 -5.24 -0.19
N THR A 71 -2.06 -6.26 -0.59
CA THR A 71 -1.03 -6.13 -1.65
C THR A 71 -1.64 -5.67 -2.98
N LEU A 72 -2.76 -6.27 -3.40
CA LEU A 72 -3.50 -5.87 -4.60
C LEU A 72 -4.02 -4.44 -4.49
N SER A 73 -4.30 -3.95 -3.29
CA SER A 73 -4.72 -2.57 -3.09
C SER A 73 -3.62 -1.56 -3.47
N TYR A 74 -2.34 -1.90 -3.33
CA TYR A 74 -1.22 -1.08 -3.79
C TYR A 74 -1.08 -1.02 -5.32
N SER A 75 -1.68 -1.97 -6.07
CA SER A 75 -1.74 -1.91 -7.55
C SER A 75 -2.41 -0.62 -8.06
N ARG A 76 -3.19 0.03 -7.19
CA ARG A 76 -3.87 1.29 -7.47
C ARG A 76 -2.90 2.45 -7.72
N LEU A 77 -1.73 2.47 -7.08
CA LEU A 77 -0.68 3.46 -7.36
C LEU A 77 -0.05 3.25 -8.74
N LEU A 78 0.17 1.98 -9.11
CA LEU A 78 0.64 1.61 -10.44
C LEU A 78 -0.38 2.03 -11.51
N ALA A 79 -1.67 1.76 -11.28
CA ALA A 79 -2.74 2.17 -12.20
C ALA A 79 -2.81 3.69 -12.40
N LEU A 80 -2.63 4.47 -11.32
CA LEU A 80 -2.55 5.93 -11.39
C LEU A 80 -1.34 6.39 -12.23
N GLY A 81 -0.16 5.83 -11.99
CA GLY A 81 1.04 6.16 -12.77
C GLY A 81 0.87 5.83 -14.25
N LEU A 82 0.32 4.65 -14.56
CA LEU A 82 0.02 4.24 -15.93
C LEU A 82 -0.96 5.21 -16.60
N SER A 83 -2.01 5.63 -15.89
CA SER A 83 -3.00 6.59 -16.40
C SER A 83 -2.36 7.93 -16.77
N THR A 84 -1.51 8.50 -15.90
CA THR A 84 -0.79 9.76 -16.21
C THR A 84 0.17 9.62 -17.39
N GLY A 85 0.79 8.45 -17.56
CA GLY A 85 1.63 8.15 -18.72
C GLY A 85 0.83 8.08 -20.03
N VAL A 86 -0.36 7.48 -20.00
CA VAL A 86 -1.27 7.43 -21.15
C VAL A 86 -1.77 8.84 -21.51
N ILE A 87 -2.13 9.67 -20.53
CA ILE A 87 -2.54 11.06 -20.78
C ILE A 87 -1.39 11.85 -21.43
N ALA A 88 -0.17 11.74 -20.91
CA ALA A 88 1.01 12.38 -21.52
C ALA A 88 1.22 11.94 -22.97
N MET A 89 1.03 10.64 -23.26
CA MET A 89 1.14 10.09 -24.61
C MET A 89 0.09 10.71 -25.54
N VAL A 90 -1.18 10.79 -25.09
CA VAL A 90 -2.27 11.40 -25.87
C VAL A 90 -2.00 12.89 -26.12
N VAL A 91 -1.54 13.64 -25.13
CA VAL A 91 -1.15 15.05 -25.29
C VAL A 91 -0.04 15.19 -26.34
N ASN A 92 0.99 14.35 -26.29
CA ASN A 92 2.07 14.37 -27.28
C ASN A 92 1.54 14.05 -28.69
N SER A 93 0.63 13.10 -28.84
CA SER A 93 0.00 12.79 -30.13
C SER A 93 -0.82 13.97 -30.67
N LEU A 94 -1.56 14.69 -29.82
CA LEU A 94 -2.30 15.88 -30.21
C LEU A 94 -1.37 17.02 -30.68
N VAL A 95 -0.24 17.21 -30.00
CA VAL A 95 0.77 18.21 -30.38
C VAL A 95 1.42 17.88 -31.73
N GLN A 96 1.74 16.60 -31.98
CA GLN A 96 2.29 16.16 -33.27
C GLN A 96 1.33 16.44 -34.44
N ILE A 97 0.03 16.21 -34.26
CA ILE A 97 -0.98 16.53 -35.27
C ILE A 97 -1.06 18.04 -35.49
N ALA A 98 -1.03 18.83 -34.41
CA ALA A 98 -1.09 20.29 -34.49
C ALA A 98 0.09 20.89 -35.28
N TRP A 99 1.31 20.36 -35.10
CA TRP A 99 2.49 20.82 -35.84
C TRP A 99 2.48 20.52 -37.34
N GLY A 100 1.57 19.67 -37.83
CA GLY A 100 1.39 19.42 -39.26
C GLY A 100 0.81 20.61 -40.05
N PHE A 101 0.26 21.62 -39.36
CA PHE A 101 -0.30 22.81 -40.01
C PHE A 101 0.66 24.01 -39.96
N PRO A 102 0.93 24.70 -41.08
CA PRO A 102 1.83 25.84 -41.10
C PRO A 102 1.30 27.03 -40.27
N ILE A 103 2.18 27.65 -39.47
CA ILE A 103 2.01 28.88 -38.65
C ILE A 103 0.96 28.77 -37.53
N VAL A 104 -0.29 28.44 -37.83
CA VAL A 104 -1.39 28.31 -36.85
C VAL A 104 -1.16 27.08 -35.95
N GLY A 105 -0.62 26.01 -36.52
CA GLY A 105 -0.33 24.77 -35.80
C GLY A 105 0.73 24.89 -34.72
N TRP A 106 1.68 25.81 -34.86
CA TRP A 106 2.72 26.06 -33.87
C TRP A 106 2.20 26.72 -32.60
N ILE A 107 1.33 27.73 -32.75
CA ILE A 107 0.73 28.45 -31.61
C ILE A 107 -0.19 27.50 -30.83
N ILE A 108 -1.04 26.75 -31.53
CA ILE A 108 -1.95 25.78 -30.92
C ILE A 108 -1.18 24.62 -30.29
N GLY A 109 -0.13 24.12 -30.94
CA GLY A 109 0.72 23.05 -30.43
C GLY A 109 1.42 23.42 -29.12
N ILE A 110 1.97 24.64 -29.01
CA ILE A 110 2.58 25.14 -27.76
C ILE A 110 1.54 25.25 -26.64
N LEU A 111 0.34 25.75 -26.94
CA LEU A 111 -0.74 25.87 -25.95
C LEU A 111 -1.19 24.49 -25.43
N ILE A 112 -1.40 23.52 -26.34
CA ILE A 112 -1.79 22.15 -25.98
C ILE A 112 -0.66 21.46 -25.21
N PHE A 113 0.60 21.66 -25.60
CA PHE A 113 1.74 21.08 -24.90
C PHE A 113 1.82 21.60 -23.46
N ALA A 114 1.86 22.92 -23.28
CA ALA A 114 1.98 23.53 -21.96
C ALA A 114 0.74 23.25 -21.10
N GLY A 115 -0.47 23.44 -21.64
CA GLY A 115 -1.72 23.21 -20.93
C GLY A 115 -1.96 21.74 -20.61
N GLY A 116 -1.71 20.84 -21.57
CA GLY A 116 -1.90 19.40 -21.42
C GLY A 116 -0.95 18.78 -20.40
N HIS A 117 0.33 19.13 -20.42
CA HIS A 117 1.29 18.66 -19.42
C HIS A 117 1.06 19.27 -18.03
N LEU A 118 0.66 20.55 -17.96
CA LEU A 118 0.29 21.18 -16.70
C LEU A 118 -0.94 20.51 -16.06
N PHE A 119 -1.95 20.19 -16.88
CA PHE A 119 -3.14 19.47 -16.43
C PHE A 119 -2.82 18.04 -16.01
N ASN A 120 -1.98 17.33 -16.77
CA ASN A 120 -1.53 15.98 -16.42
C ASN A 120 -0.77 15.98 -15.08
N LEU A 121 0.07 16.98 -14.84
CA LEU A 121 0.76 17.15 -13.57
C LEU A 121 -0.22 17.42 -12.41
N ALA A 122 -1.21 18.30 -12.62
CA ALA A 122 -2.20 18.63 -11.60
C ALA A 122 -3.01 17.40 -11.17
N ILE A 123 -3.51 16.61 -12.13
CA ILE A 123 -4.27 15.39 -11.84
C ILE A 123 -3.37 14.32 -11.23
N GLY A 124 -2.14 14.16 -11.73
CA GLY A 124 -1.19 13.19 -11.17
C GLY A 124 -0.87 13.47 -9.70
N LEU A 125 -0.65 14.73 -9.34
CA LEU A 125 -0.41 15.15 -7.96
C LEU A 125 -1.65 14.95 -7.07
N LEU A 126 -2.82 15.40 -7.53
CA LEU A 126 -4.07 15.29 -6.77
C LEU A 126 -4.46 13.81 -6.56
N GLY A 127 -4.38 13.00 -7.62
CA GLY A 127 -4.64 11.56 -7.57
C GLY A 127 -3.65 10.83 -6.68
N GLY A 128 -2.36 11.18 -6.76
CA GLY A 128 -1.30 10.58 -5.95
C GLY A 128 -1.49 10.87 -4.47
N PHE A 129 -1.85 12.10 -4.14
CA PHE A 129 -2.13 12.51 -2.77
C PHE A 129 -3.32 11.75 -2.17
N VAL A 130 -4.47 11.76 -2.84
CA VAL A 130 -5.71 11.13 -2.32
C VAL A 130 -5.57 9.60 -2.23
N HIS A 131 -4.97 8.95 -3.22
CA HIS A 131 -4.72 7.50 -3.14
C HIS A 131 -3.76 7.13 -2.04
N SER A 132 -2.69 7.91 -1.84
CA SER A 132 -1.75 7.68 -0.75
C SER A 132 -2.43 7.79 0.61
N MET A 133 -3.27 8.81 0.82
CA MET A 133 -4.07 8.94 2.05
C MET A 133 -4.94 7.71 2.28
N ARG A 134 -5.62 7.21 1.25
CA ARG A 134 -6.48 6.02 1.37
C ARG A 134 -5.70 4.79 1.83
N LEU A 135 -4.52 4.54 1.26
CA LEU A 135 -3.64 3.43 1.67
C LEU A 135 -3.22 3.59 3.14
N GLN A 136 -2.83 4.80 3.56
CA GLN A 136 -2.43 5.09 4.94
C GLN A 136 -3.57 4.85 5.94
N PHE A 137 -4.78 5.36 5.64
CA PHE A 137 -5.89 5.27 6.58
C PHE A 137 -6.52 3.88 6.67
N VAL A 138 -6.66 3.19 5.53
CA VAL A 138 -7.41 1.93 5.47
C VAL A 138 -6.50 0.73 5.66
N GLU A 139 -5.33 0.73 5.04
CA GLU A 139 -4.46 -0.46 4.99
C GLU A 139 -3.37 -0.40 6.06
N PHE A 140 -2.75 0.76 6.26
CA PHE A 140 -1.69 0.89 7.25
C PHE A 140 -2.23 1.01 8.68
N PHE A 141 -3.13 1.96 8.97
CA PHE A 141 -3.67 2.09 10.33
C PHE A 141 -4.52 0.88 10.75
N GLY A 142 -5.23 0.21 9.83
CA GLY A 142 -5.96 -1.03 10.17
C GLY A 142 -5.08 -2.18 10.67
N ARG A 143 -3.77 -2.17 10.37
CA ARG A 143 -2.82 -3.24 10.74
C ARG A 143 -1.92 -2.89 11.92
N PHE A 144 -1.58 -1.61 12.08
CA PHE A 144 -0.56 -1.16 13.05
C PHE A 144 -1.12 -0.26 14.15
N TYR A 145 -2.37 0.19 14.04
CA TYR A 145 -2.99 1.06 15.03
C TYR A 145 -4.09 0.32 15.79
N GLU A 146 -3.89 0.17 17.11
CA GLU A 146 -4.93 -0.27 18.02
C GLU A 146 -5.66 0.96 18.57
N ALA A 147 -6.94 1.10 18.24
CA ALA A 147 -7.77 2.19 18.75
C ALA A 147 -8.04 2.00 20.25
N GLY A 148 -7.81 3.03 21.07
CA GLY A 148 -8.08 2.98 22.51
C GLY A 148 -7.08 3.68 23.44
N GLY A 149 -6.06 4.35 22.89
CA GLY A 149 -5.13 5.15 23.69
C GLY A 149 -5.81 6.35 24.37
N LYS A 150 -5.45 6.64 25.62
CA LYS A 150 -5.88 7.87 26.29
C LYS A 150 -5.12 9.05 25.68
N PRO A 151 -5.82 10.08 25.14
CA PRO A 151 -5.14 11.27 24.65
C PRO A 151 -4.36 11.90 25.80
N PHE A 152 -3.07 12.15 25.58
CA PHE A 152 -2.24 12.84 26.55
C PHE A 152 -2.81 14.24 26.79
N GLN A 153 -3.30 14.49 28.00
CA GLN A 153 -3.72 15.82 28.43
C GLN A 153 -2.53 16.46 29.12
N PRO A 154 -1.82 17.43 28.48
CA PRO A 154 -0.75 18.14 29.15
C PRO A 154 -1.34 18.92 30.33
N VAL A 155 -0.59 19.02 31.42
CA VAL A 155 -0.93 19.85 32.57
C VAL A 155 -0.99 21.30 32.09
N LYS A 156 -2.21 21.84 31.88
CA LYS A 156 -2.42 23.26 31.61
C LYS A 156 -2.71 23.97 32.93
N LEU A 157 -1.96 25.03 33.21
CA LEU A 157 -2.32 25.99 34.25
C LEU A 157 -3.57 26.75 33.79
N VAL A 158 -4.76 26.29 34.19
CA VAL A 158 -6.01 27.00 33.94
C VAL A 158 -6.20 28.02 35.06
N ASN A 159 -5.57 29.20 34.92
CA ASN A 159 -5.74 30.29 35.87
C ASN A 159 -7.04 31.05 35.56
N LYS A 160 -8.03 30.94 36.44
CA LYS A 160 -9.32 31.64 36.30
C LYS A 160 -9.24 33.15 36.63
N TYR A 161 -8.16 33.61 37.27
CA TYR A 161 -8.07 34.97 37.83
C TYR A 161 -6.76 35.71 37.55
N ILE A 162 -5.85 35.15 36.74
CA ILE A 162 -4.55 35.79 36.48
C ILE A 162 -4.21 35.65 35.00
N GLU A 163 -4.35 36.76 34.28
CA GLU A 163 -3.95 36.91 32.88
C GLU A 163 -2.44 37.24 32.86
N PHE A 164 -1.63 36.33 32.31
CA PHE A 164 -0.23 36.62 32.05
C PHE A 164 -0.15 37.45 30.76
N ILE A 165 0.00 38.76 30.91
CA ILE A 165 0.35 39.65 29.82
C ILE A 165 1.76 39.26 29.36
N ARG A 166 1.90 38.80 28.13
CA ARG A 166 3.19 38.70 27.42
C ARG A 166 3.05 39.22 26.01
#